data_AF-A0A968CQZ7-F1
#
_entry.id   AF-A0A968CQZ7-F1
#
_cell.length_a   1.000
_cell.length_b   1.000
_cell.length_c   1.000
_cell.angle_alpha   90.00
_cell.angle_beta   90.00
_cell.angle_gamma   90.00
#
_symmetry.space_group_name_H-M   'P 1'
#
loop_
_entity.id
_entity.type
_entity.pdbx_description
1 polymer ?
#
loop_
_entity_poly.entity_id
_entity_poly.type
_entity_poly.pdbx_seq_one_letter_code
_entity_poly.pdbx_strand_id
1 'polypeptide(L)' 'IPNGVDLELAKQSRSEQIAGRIICVARLSWEKGLEYLLKAMPEVIREYPDAHLVMVGEGDKRSE' A
#
# COMPACT_ATOMS: atom_id res chain seq x y z
N ILE A 1 5.73 16.31 19.57
CA ILE A 1 4.75 15.32 20.08
C ILE A 1 4.32 14.49 18.88
N PRO A 2 4.36 13.14 18.91
CA PRO A 2 3.90 12.31 17.79
C PRO A 2 2.37 12.37 17.63
N ASN A 3 1.88 12.03 16.44
CA ASN A 3 0.44 11.91 16.21
C ASN A 3 -0.13 10.70 16.97
N GLY A 4 -1.31 10.85 17.57
CA GLY A 4 -2.08 9.75 18.14
C GLY A 4 -2.79 8.92 17.07
N VAL A 5 -3.21 7.70 17.42
CA VAL A 5 -4.02 6.81 16.59
C VAL A 5 -5.19 6.26 17.41
N ASP A 6 -6.35 6.11 16.79
CA ASP A 6 -7.54 5.52 17.43
C ASP A 6 -7.42 3.99 17.42
N LEU A 7 -7.29 3.40 18.63
CA LEU A 7 -7.13 1.96 18.81
C LEU A 7 -8.44 1.19 18.70
N GLU A 8 -9.58 1.81 18.97
CA GLU A 8 -10.88 1.14 18.86
C GLU A 8 -11.27 1.00 17.37
N LEU A 9 -10.99 2.03 16.57
CA LEU A 9 -11.14 1.95 15.11
C LEU A 9 -10.25 0.85 14.51
N ALA A 10 -8.99 0.75 14.94
CA ALA A 10 -8.04 -0.25 14.44
C ALA A 10 -8.44 -1.70 14.78
N LYS A 11 -9.19 -1.93 15.88
CA LYS A 11 -9.70 -3.26 16.24
C LYS A 11 -10.87 -3.69 15.36
N GLN A 12 -11.69 -2.74 14.91
CA GLN A 12 -12.86 -2.99 14.07
C GLN A 12 -12.48 -3.39 12.63
N SER A 13 -11.29 -3.01 12.17
CA SER A 13 -10.81 -3.28 10.81
C SER A 13 -10.20 -4.67 10.61
N ARG A 14 -10.62 -5.69 11.37
CA ARG A 14 -10.19 -7.09 11.11
C ARG A 14 -10.83 -7.58 9.81
N SER A 15 -10.19 -7.31 8.69
CA SER A 15 -10.52 -7.93 7.41
C SER A 15 -9.83 -9.28 7.28
N GLU A 16 -10.37 -10.13 6.40
CA GLU A 16 -9.71 -11.36 5.99
C GLU A 16 -8.32 -11.07 5.43
N GLN A 17 -7.31 -11.83 5.88
CA GLN A 17 -5.96 -11.74 5.34
C GLN A 17 -5.93 -12.44 4.01
N ILE A 18 -5.55 -11.71 2.96
CA ILE A 18 -5.48 -12.25 1.61
C ILE A 18 -4.02 -12.53 1.29
N ALA A 19 -3.70 -13.81 1.01
CA ALA A 19 -2.36 -14.26 0.68
C ALA A 19 -1.77 -13.46 -0.49
N GLY A 20 -0.49 -13.15 -0.41
CA GLY A 20 0.23 -12.36 -1.42
C GLY A 20 -0.17 -10.88 -1.51
N ARG A 21 -1.15 -10.39 -0.73
CA ARG A 21 -1.58 -9.00 -0.84
C ARG A 21 -0.64 -8.04 -0.12
N ILE A 22 -0.13 -7.07 -0.87
CA ILE A 22 0.62 -5.92 -0.35
C ILE A 22 -0.25 -4.68 -0.54
N ILE A 23 -0.46 -3.87 0.50
CA ILE A 23 -1.27 -2.65 0.44
C ILE A 23 -0.40 -1.43 0.73
N CYS A 24 -0.44 -0.43 -0.14
CA CYS A 24 0.13 0.89 0.09
C CYS A 24 -1.00 1.93 0.15
N VAL A 25 -1.18 2.57 1.31
CA VAL A 25 -2.14 3.67 1.49
C VAL A 25 -1.36 4.99 1.56
N ALA A 26 -1.40 5.77 0.49
CA ALA A 26 -0.69 7.04 0.39
C ALA A 26 -1.35 7.96 -0.64
N ARG A 27 -1.08 9.26 -0.54
CA ARG A 27 -1.41 10.20 -1.63
C ARG A 27 -0.65 9.77 -2.89
N LEU A 28 -1.31 9.77 -4.04
CA LEU A 28 -0.68 9.48 -5.32
C LEU A 28 0.09 10.71 -5.81
N SER A 29 1.20 11.02 -5.14
CA SER A 29 2.06 12.17 -5.42
C SER A 29 3.54 11.77 -5.42
N TRP A 30 4.38 12.57 -6.06
CA TRP A 30 5.81 12.25 -6.23
C TRP A 30 6.55 12.14 -4.88
N GLU A 31 6.20 12.93 -3.86
CA GLU A 31 6.87 12.91 -2.55
C GLU A 31 6.67 11.58 -1.81
N LYS A 32 5.70 10.76 -2.23
CA LYS A 32 5.46 9.44 -1.64
C LYS A 32 6.35 8.34 -2.23
N GLY A 33 7.10 8.62 -3.29
CA GLY A 33 8.07 7.68 -3.85
C GLY A 33 7.45 6.36 -4.33
N LEU A 34 6.19 6.38 -4.80
CA LEU A 34 5.48 5.18 -5.23
C LEU A 34 6.17 4.42 -6.36
N GLU A 35 7.00 5.13 -7.15
CA GLU A 35 7.84 4.52 -8.19
C GLU A 35 8.78 3.43 -7.66
N TYR A 36 9.25 3.54 -6.42
CA TYR A 36 10.16 2.54 -5.84
C TYR A 36 9.42 1.23 -5.56
N LEU A 37 8.16 1.31 -5.12
CA LEU A 37 7.30 0.14 -4.96
C LEU A 37 7.07 -0.54 -6.31
N LEU A 38 6.71 0.24 -7.33
CA LEU A 38 6.47 -0.29 -8.68
C LEU A 38 7.72 -0.94 -9.28
N LYS A 39 8.90 -0.34 -9.09
CA LYS A 39 10.19 -0.89 -9.56
C LYS A 39 10.60 -2.17 -8.83
N ALA A 40 10.23 -2.32 -7.55
CA ALA A 40 10.54 -3.50 -6.76
C ALA A 40 9.59 -4.69 -7.04
N MET A 41 8.33 -4.43 -7.44
CA MET A 41 7.34 -5.49 -7.63
C MET A 41 7.74 -6.63 -8.59
N PRO A 42 8.44 -6.40 -9.71
CA PRO A 42 8.92 -7.49 -10.55
C PRO A 42 9.83 -8.48 -9.82
N GLU A 43 10.63 -8.02 -8.85
CA GLU A 43 11.48 -8.89 -8.04
C GLU A 43 10.65 -9.68 -7.03
N VAL A 44 9.70 -9.02 -6.37
CA VAL A 44 8.77 -9.66 -5.44
C VAL A 44 7.96 -10.75 -6.14
N ILE A 45 7.38 -10.47 -7.30
CA ILE A 45 6.56 -11.43 -8.06
C ILE A 45 7.39 -12.63 -8.52
N ARG A 46 8.69 -12.44 -8.81
CA ARG A 46 9.58 -13.54 -9.21
C ARG A 46 9.79 -14.55 -8.08
N GLU A 47 9.86 -14.09 -6.84
CA GLU A 47 10.05 -14.95 -5.65
C GLU A 47 8.71 -15.43 -5.07
N TYR A 48 7.66 -14.59 -5.17
CA TYR A 48 6.32 -14.83 -4.65
C TYR A 48 5.29 -14.60 -5.78
N PRO A 49 5.00 -15.63 -6.61
CA PRO A 49 4.17 -15.46 -7.80
C PRO A 49 2.71 -15.05 -7.55
N ASP A 50 2.19 -15.23 -6.34
CA ASP A 50 0.86 -14.82 -5.91
C ASP A 50 0.82 -13.38 -5.36
N ALA A 51 1.98 -12.72 -5.25
CA ALA A 51 2.08 -11.38 -4.73
C ALA A 51 1.43 -10.34 -5.66
N HIS A 52 0.64 -9.44 -5.08
CA HIS A 52 0.02 -8.33 -5.79
C HIS A 52 0.00 -7.06 -4.94
N LEU A 53 0.30 -5.93 -5.57
CA LEU A 53 0.30 -4.62 -4.93
C LEU A 53 -1.02 -3.90 -5.16
N VAL A 54 -1.65 -3.45 -4.09
CA VAL A 54 -2.84 -2.59 -4.10
C VAL A 54 -2.44 -1.20 -3.62
N MET A 55 -2.52 -0.21 -4.49
CA MET A 55 -2.34 1.20 -4.14
C MET A 55 -3.70 1.83 -3.85
N VAL A 56 -3.82 2.48 -2.69
CA VAL A 56 -5.05 3.15 -2.25
C VAL A 56 -4.74 4.60 -1.93
N GLY A 57 -5.45 5.50 -2.62
CA GLY A 57 -5.36 6.93 -2.39
C GLY A 57 -5.73 7.73 -3.62
N GLU A 58 -5.62 9.04 -3.47
CA GLU A 58 -5.91 10.03 -4.50
C GLU A 58 -4.68 10.93 -4.66
N GLY A 59 -4.54 11.61 -5.80
CA GLY A 59 -3.44 12.54 -6.03
C GLY A 59 -3.24 12.88 -7.50
N ASP A 60 -2.28 13.76 -7.75
CA ASP A 60 -1.88 14.23 -9.08
C ASP A 60 -1.48 13.07 -10.00
N LYS A 61 -0.88 12.01 -9.47
CA LYS A 61 -0.46 10.82 -10.22
C LYS A 61 -1.56 9.79 -10.44
N ARG A 62 -2.82 10.06 -10.08
CA ARG A 62 -3.92 9.11 -10.31
C ARG A 62 -4.27 8.94 -11.79
N SER A 63 -4.09 10.01 -12.56
CA SER A 63 -4.50 10.09 -13.97
C SER A 63 -3.31 10.10 -14.94
N GLU A 64 -2.09 9.92 -14.43
CA GLU A 64 -0.89 9.65 -15.25
C GLU A 64 -0.88 8.20 -15.74
#